data_AF-A0A3M3VTS7-F1
#
_entry.id   AF-A0A3M3VTS7-F1
#
_cell.length_a   1.000
_cell.length_b   1.000
_cell.length_c   1.000
_cell.angle_alpha   90.00
_cell.angle_beta   90.00
_cell.angle_gamma   90.00
#
_symmetry.space_group_name_H-M   'P 1'
#
loop_
_entity.id
_entity.type
_entity.pdbx_description
1 polymer ?
#
loop_
_entity_poly.entity_id
_entity_poly.type
_entity_poly.pdbx_seq_one_letter_code
_entity_poly.pdbx_strand_id
1 'polypeptide(L)'
;MSDQPMNEIQDNAAPANPWLELRRLTSARIALGRTGTSLPTSAQLDFQAAHAQARDAVHLAFDHAAISAQLTEKGRETILLHSAAADRDSYLQRPDLGRRLNEESAQALREYAAAHPGG
;
A
#
# COMPACT_ATOMS: atom_id res chain seq x y z
N MET A 1 59.61 27.71 0.59
CA MET A 1 58.72 26.53 0.54
C MET A 1 57.55 26.86 1.43
N SER A 2 56.50 27.46 0.85
CA SER A 2 55.34 27.94 1.60
C SER A 2 54.24 26.90 1.49
N ASP A 3 53.95 26.23 2.60
CA ASP A 3 52.73 25.44 2.77
C ASP A 3 51.52 26.35 2.59
N GLN A 4 50.72 26.11 1.55
CA GLN A 4 49.38 26.67 1.45
C GLN A 4 48.41 25.76 2.20
N PRO A 5 47.55 26.29 3.09
CA PRO A 5 46.61 25.47 3.83
C PRO A 5 45.53 24.92 2.89
N MET A 6 45.20 23.66 3.16
CA MET A 6 44.09 22.87 2.63
C MET A 6 42.83 23.72 2.44
N ASN A 7 42.29 23.73 1.23
CA ASN A 7 41.02 24.37 0.90
C ASN A 7 39.94 23.77 1.80
N GLU A 8 39.51 24.51 2.81
CA GLU A 8 38.39 24.16 3.68
C GLU A 8 37.18 23.86 2.78
N ILE A 9 36.66 22.64 2.87
CA ILE A 9 35.36 22.31 2.29
C ILE A 9 34.36 23.14 3.09
N GLN A 10 34.04 24.32 2.58
CA GLN A 10 32.91 25.10 3.06
C GLN A 10 31.68 24.25 2.84
N ASP A 11 31.19 23.62 3.91
CA ASP A 11 29.83 23.14 4.03
C ASP A 11 28.93 24.36 3.87
N ASN A 12 28.65 24.68 2.61
CA ASN A 12 27.68 25.68 2.22
C ASN A 12 26.35 25.22 2.79
N ALA A 13 25.99 25.76 3.96
CA ALA A 13 24.68 25.60 4.55
C ALA A 13 23.66 26.09 3.52
N ALA A 14 23.12 25.13 2.76
CA ALA A 14 22.19 25.40 1.70
C ALA A 14 21.02 26.20 2.29
N PRO A 15 20.56 27.28 1.63
CA PRO A 15 19.43 28.06 2.11
C PRO A 15 18.23 27.15 2.36
N ALA A 16 17.45 27.47 3.40
CA ALA A 16 16.25 26.72 3.78
C ALA A 16 15.40 26.44 2.53
N ASN A 17 15.29 25.17 2.15
CA ASN A 17 14.61 24.76 0.93
C ASN A 17 13.09 24.90 1.16
N PRO A 18 12.41 25.91 0.57
CA PRO A 18 10.99 26.17 0.84
C PRO A 18 10.09 25.01 0.40
N TRP A 19 10.57 24.15 -0.49
CA TRP A 19 9.86 22.94 -0.93
C TRP A 19 9.73 21.88 0.17
N LEU A 20 10.54 21.95 1.23
CA LEU A 20 10.44 21.03 2.36
C LEU A 20 9.14 21.22 3.16
N GLU A 21 8.64 22.44 3.29
CA GLU A 21 7.35 22.69 3.95
C GLU A 21 6.19 22.12 3.13
N LEU A 22 6.25 22.25 1.80
CA LEU A 22 5.25 21.68 0.90
C LEU A 22 5.22 20.14 0.97
N ARG A 23 6.37 19.49 1.24
CA ARG A 23 6.44 18.03 1.39
C ARG A 23 5.56 17.53 2.54
N ARG A 24 5.33 18.31 3.60
CA ARG A 24 4.45 17.91 4.71
C ARG A 24 2.97 17.86 4.34
N LEU A 25 2.60 18.52 3.24
CA LEU A 25 1.22 18.63 2.79
C LEU A 25 0.80 17.53 1.80
N THR A 26 1.71 16.60 1.46
CA THR A 26 1.42 15.55 0.48
C THR A 26 2.21 14.26 0.77
N SER A 27 1.64 13.13 0.37
CA SER A 27 2.35 11.84 0.33
C SER A 27 3.26 11.70 -0.90
N ALA A 28 3.15 12.61 -1.88
CA ALA A 28 4.00 12.60 -3.05
C ALA A 28 5.47 12.83 -2.67
N ARG A 29 6.37 12.11 -3.35
CA ARG A 29 7.82 12.17 -3.11
C ARG A 29 8.44 13.41 -3.78
N ILE A 30 8.11 14.58 -3.29
CA ILE A 30 8.65 15.88 -3.74
C ILE A 30 9.83 16.33 -2.87
N ALA A 31 10.58 17.34 -3.33
CA ALA A 31 11.69 17.93 -2.58
C ALA A 31 12.78 16.92 -2.14
N LEU A 32 13.08 15.92 -2.98
CA LEU A 32 14.05 14.86 -2.69
C LEU A 32 15.51 15.27 -2.86
N GLY A 33 15.77 16.40 -3.51
CA GLY A 33 17.11 16.77 -3.97
C GLY A 33 17.52 16.01 -5.24
N ARG A 34 18.80 16.14 -5.62
CA ARG A 34 19.39 15.50 -6.81
C ARG A 34 20.91 15.37 -6.67
N THR A 35 21.47 14.34 -7.30
CA THR A 35 22.90 14.16 -7.52
C THR A 35 23.15 14.21 -9.03
N GLY A 36 23.66 15.34 -9.53
CA GLY A 36 23.69 15.61 -10.97
C GLY A 36 22.28 15.66 -11.56
N THR A 37 21.99 14.78 -12.52
CA THR A 37 20.68 14.58 -13.15
C THR A 37 19.90 13.40 -12.55
N SER A 38 20.41 12.78 -11.47
CA SER A 38 19.85 11.57 -10.85
C SER A 38 19.33 11.84 -9.44
N LEU A 39 18.58 10.86 -8.90
CA LEU A 39 18.14 10.89 -7.50
C LEU A 39 19.33 10.68 -6.54
N PRO A 40 19.30 11.27 -5.35
CA PRO A 40 20.22 10.89 -4.28
C PRO A 40 20.00 9.42 -3.89
N THR A 41 21.07 8.74 -3.47
CA THR A 41 21.03 7.31 -3.12
C THR A 41 20.01 6.99 -2.03
N SER A 42 19.84 7.85 -1.01
CA SER A 42 18.84 7.66 0.04
C SER A 42 17.42 7.60 -0.52
N ALA A 43 17.04 8.56 -1.38
CA ALA A 43 15.73 8.58 -2.01
C ALA A 43 15.48 7.35 -2.91
N GLN A 44 16.53 6.86 -3.57
CA GLN A 44 16.47 5.63 -4.35
C GLN A 44 16.24 4.39 -3.47
N LEU A 45 16.96 4.26 -2.35
CA LEU A 45 16.80 3.16 -1.41
C LEU A 45 15.40 3.19 -0.75
N ASP A 46 14.92 4.37 -0.36
CA ASP A 46 13.57 4.55 0.20
C ASP A 46 12.48 4.16 -0.81
N PHE A 47 12.72 4.34 -2.10
CA PHE A 47 11.81 3.90 -3.14
C PHE A 47 11.84 2.38 -3.29
N GLN A 48 13.02 1.77 -3.34
CA GLN A 48 13.18 0.32 -3.45
C GLN A 48 12.57 -0.42 -2.26
N ALA A 49 12.77 0.07 -1.04
CA ALA A 49 12.17 -0.49 0.17
C ALA A 49 10.64 -0.44 0.11
N ALA A 50 10.06 0.72 -0.25
CA ALA A 50 8.61 0.85 -0.39
C ALA A 50 8.04 -0.03 -1.52
N HIS A 51 8.79 -0.18 -2.62
CA HIS A 51 8.39 -1.07 -3.71
C HIS A 51 8.38 -2.54 -3.28
N ALA A 52 9.39 -3.00 -2.52
CA ALA A 52 9.40 -4.34 -1.96
C ALA A 52 8.19 -4.58 -1.03
N GLN A 53 7.95 -3.66 -0.09
CA GLN A 53 6.79 -3.71 0.81
C GLN A 53 5.46 -3.76 0.06
N ALA A 54 5.32 -2.95 -1.02
CA ALA A 54 4.11 -2.95 -1.83
C ALA A 54 3.87 -4.28 -2.54
N ARG A 55 4.93 -4.95 -3.02
CA ARG A 55 4.82 -6.28 -3.64
C ARG A 55 4.39 -7.32 -2.62
N ASP A 56 4.97 -7.31 -1.43
CA ASP A 56 4.60 -8.23 -0.36
C ASP A 56 3.13 -8.05 0.04
N ALA A 57 2.67 -6.80 0.13
CA ALA A 57 1.30 -6.48 0.51
C ALA A 57 0.23 -7.06 -0.46
N VAL A 58 0.54 -7.19 -1.76
CA VAL A 58 -0.37 -7.81 -2.74
C VAL A 58 -0.66 -9.28 -2.42
N HIS A 59 0.29 -9.97 -1.78
CA HIS A 59 0.21 -11.39 -1.46
C HIS A 59 -0.18 -11.67 -0.01
N LEU A 60 -0.35 -10.63 0.82
CA LEU A 60 -0.76 -10.78 2.21
C LEU A 60 -2.16 -11.39 2.30
N ALA A 61 -2.32 -12.40 3.16
CA ALA A 61 -3.60 -13.05 3.37
C ALA A 61 -4.60 -12.11 4.06
N PHE A 62 -5.86 -12.18 3.65
CA PHE A 62 -6.95 -11.45 4.28
C PHE A 62 -7.44 -12.20 5.52
N ASP A 63 -7.19 -11.64 6.71
CA ASP A 63 -7.65 -12.19 8.00
C ASP A 63 -9.12 -11.85 8.26
N HIS A 64 -9.99 -12.56 7.54
CA HIS A 64 -11.43 -12.42 7.66
C HIS A 64 -11.96 -12.80 9.05
N ALA A 65 -11.29 -13.71 9.77
CA ALA A 65 -11.72 -14.17 11.08
C ALA A 65 -11.58 -13.05 12.13
N ALA A 66 -10.43 -12.36 12.15
CA ALA A 66 -10.22 -11.24 13.05
C ALA A 66 -11.20 -10.08 12.77
N ILE A 67 -11.47 -9.80 11.49
CA ILE A 67 -12.41 -8.74 11.10
C ILE A 67 -13.85 -9.11 11.48
N SER A 68 -14.26 -10.36 11.23
CA SER A 68 -15.59 -10.85 11.60
C SER A 68 -15.81 -10.79 13.11
N ALA A 69 -14.81 -11.15 13.92
CA ALA A 69 -14.87 -11.03 15.37
C ALA A 69 -15.08 -9.57 15.82
N GLN A 70 -14.27 -8.63 15.30
CA GLN A 70 -14.39 -7.20 15.63
C GLN A 70 -15.73 -6.57 15.19
N LEU A 71 -16.32 -7.06 14.11
CA LEU A 71 -17.64 -6.61 13.65
C LEU A 71 -18.74 -7.18 14.54
N THR A 72 -18.62 -8.44 14.95
CA THR A 72 -19.56 -9.10 15.86
C THR A 72 -19.60 -8.42 17.22
N GLU A 73 -18.44 -8.02 17.78
CA GLU A 73 -18.36 -7.24 19.02
C GLU A 73 -19.12 -5.90 18.93
N LYS A 74 -19.25 -5.35 17.72
CA LYS A 74 -20.02 -4.12 17.44
C LYS A 74 -21.48 -4.40 17.08
N GLY A 75 -21.97 -5.62 17.28
CA GLY A 75 -23.32 -6.05 16.96
C GLY A 75 -23.60 -6.10 15.45
N ARG A 76 -22.57 -6.35 14.63
CA ARG A 76 -22.71 -6.49 13.17
C ARG A 76 -22.51 -7.94 12.78
N GLU A 77 -23.54 -8.53 12.18
CA GLU A 77 -23.42 -9.86 11.56
C GLU A 77 -22.58 -9.79 10.28
N THR A 78 -21.86 -10.86 9.97
CA THR A 78 -21.03 -10.97 8.77
C THR A 78 -21.23 -12.33 8.11
N ILE A 79 -21.31 -12.34 6.79
CA ILE A 79 -21.26 -13.55 5.97
C ILE A 79 -19.95 -13.57 5.18
N LEU A 80 -19.19 -14.67 5.30
CA LEU A 80 -17.97 -14.87 4.50
C LEU A 80 -18.34 -15.50 3.17
N LEU A 81 -17.89 -14.88 2.08
CA LEU A 81 -18.15 -15.36 0.72
C LEU A 81 -16.85 -15.38 -0.09
N HIS A 82 -16.82 -16.22 -1.12
CA HIS A 82 -15.69 -16.39 -2.02
C HIS A 82 -16.05 -15.99 -3.45
N SER A 83 -15.10 -15.34 -4.12
CA SER A 83 -15.18 -15.13 -5.56
C SER A 83 -15.10 -16.44 -6.34
N ALA A 84 -15.41 -16.42 -7.64
CA ALA A 84 -15.22 -17.55 -8.54
C ALA A 84 -13.74 -17.86 -8.82
N ALA A 85 -12.82 -16.96 -8.48
CA ALA A 85 -11.39 -17.24 -8.53
C ALA A 85 -10.99 -18.18 -7.38
N ALA A 86 -10.42 -19.33 -7.72
CA ALA A 86 -10.08 -20.38 -6.76
C ALA A 86 -8.90 -20.02 -5.85
N ASP A 87 -7.98 -19.19 -6.34
CA ASP A 87 -6.77 -18.79 -5.64
C ASP A 87 -6.38 -17.33 -5.97
N ARG A 88 -5.33 -16.85 -5.28
CA ARG A 88 -4.82 -15.47 -5.42
C ARG A 88 -4.29 -15.21 -6.83
N ASP A 89 -3.60 -16.16 -7.44
CA ASP A 89 -2.99 -15.98 -8.76
C ASP A 89 -4.07 -15.81 -9.84
N SER A 90 -5.09 -16.68 -9.80
CA SER A 90 -6.28 -16.58 -10.63
C SER A 90 -7.00 -15.26 -10.38
N TYR A 91 -7.17 -14.84 -9.12
CA TYR A 91 -7.82 -13.58 -8.77
C TYR A 91 -7.10 -12.35 -9.36
N LEU A 92 -5.77 -12.36 -9.37
CA LEU A 92 -4.95 -11.26 -9.92
C LEU A 92 -4.94 -11.24 -11.45
N GLN A 93 -5.05 -12.38 -12.12
CA GLN A 93 -4.97 -12.50 -13.58
C GLN A 93 -6.34 -12.54 -14.28
N ARG A 94 -7.41 -12.90 -13.57
CA ARG A 94 -8.77 -13.12 -14.10
C ARG A 94 -9.79 -12.22 -13.39
N PRO A 95 -9.85 -10.92 -13.76
CA PRO A 95 -10.78 -9.98 -13.13
C PRO A 95 -12.25 -10.37 -13.34
N ASP A 96 -12.56 -11.14 -14.40
CA ASP A 96 -13.89 -11.70 -14.64
C ASP A 96 -14.33 -12.68 -13.55
N LEU A 97 -13.41 -13.52 -13.06
CA LEU A 97 -13.68 -14.46 -11.96
C LEU A 97 -13.72 -13.76 -10.61
N GLY A 98 -12.87 -12.75 -10.40
CA GLY A 98 -12.85 -11.96 -9.17
C GLY A 98 -14.10 -11.10 -8.95
N ARG A 99 -14.85 -10.77 -10.02
CA ARG A 99 -16.09 -9.98 -9.98
C ARG A 99 -17.37 -10.83 -9.81
N ARG A 100 -17.23 -12.15 -9.71
CA ARG A 100 -18.35 -13.10 -9.56
C ARG A 100 -18.14 -13.92 -8.29
N LEU A 101 -19.22 -14.33 -7.64
CA LEU A 101 -19.16 -15.31 -6.56
C LEU A 101 -18.95 -16.72 -7.14
N ASN A 102 -18.33 -17.61 -6.37
CA ASN A 102 -18.43 -19.04 -6.65
C ASN A 102 -19.85 -19.52 -6.36
N GLU A 103 -20.20 -20.71 -6.85
CA GLU A 103 -21.59 -21.19 -6.79
C GLU A 103 -22.07 -21.41 -5.34
N GLU A 104 -21.20 -21.95 -4.48
CA GLU A 104 -21.51 -22.18 -3.06
C GLU A 104 -21.82 -20.86 -2.33
N SER A 105 -20.99 -19.84 -2.52
CA SER A 105 -21.19 -18.51 -1.92
C SER A 105 -22.42 -17.82 -2.49
N ALA A 106 -22.68 -17.97 -3.80
CA ALA A 106 -23.88 -17.42 -4.42
C ALA A 106 -25.15 -18.06 -3.83
N GLN A 107 -25.12 -19.36 -3.56
CA GLN A 107 -26.23 -20.08 -2.94
C GLN A 107 -26.44 -19.67 -1.49
N ALA A 108 -25.38 -19.67 -0.68
CA ALA A 108 -25.44 -19.24 0.72
C ALA A 108 -25.99 -17.81 0.86
N LEU A 109 -25.58 -16.90 -0.04
CA LEU A 109 -26.10 -15.53 -0.04
C LEU A 109 -27.59 -15.45 -0.42
N ARG A 110 -28.06 -16.26 -1.38
CA ARG A 110 -29.48 -16.34 -1.74
C ARG A 110 -30.34 -16.83 -0.57
N GLU A 111 -29.86 -17.85 0.15
CA GLU A 111 -30.53 -18.39 1.34
C GLU A 111 -30.59 -17.36 2.47
N TYR A 112 -29.48 -16.67 2.74
CA TYR A 112 -29.46 -15.59 3.72
C TYR A 112 -30.45 -14.48 3.38
N ALA A 113 -30.51 -14.05 2.12
CA ALA A 113 -31.43 -13.02 1.66
C ALA A 113 -32.90 -13.45 1.75
N ALA A 114 -33.21 -14.72 1.47
CA ALA A 114 -34.56 -15.25 1.62
C ALA A 114 -35.02 -15.26 3.10
N ALA A 115 -34.09 -15.50 4.03
CA ALA A 115 -34.35 -15.42 5.46
C ALA A 115 -34.46 -13.97 6.00
N HIS A 116 -33.85 -13.00 5.32
CA HIS A 116 -33.79 -11.59 5.73
C HIS A 116 -34.33 -10.64 4.63
N PRO A 117 -35.64 -10.68 4.31
CA PRO A 117 -36.22 -9.95 3.18
C PRO A 117 -36.18 -8.41 3.31
N GLY A 118 -35.85 -7.88 4.49
CA GLY A 118 -35.75 -6.44 4.76
C GLY A 118 -34.33 -5.86 4.69
N GLY A 119 -33.30 -6.71 4.54
CA GLY A 119 -31.90 -6.34 4.76
C GLY A 119 -31.49 -6.37 6.23
#